data_AF-A0A3Q3AJ30-F1
#
_entry.id   AF-A0A3Q3AJ30-F1
#
_cell.length_a   1.000
_cell.length_b   1.000
_cell.length_c   1.000
_cell.angle_alpha   90.00
_cell.angle_beta   90.00
_cell.angle_gamma   90.00
#
_symmetry.space_group_name_H-M   'P 1'
#
loop_
_entity.id
_entity.type
_entity.pdbx_description
1 polymer ?
#
loop_
_entity_poly.entity_id
_entity_poly.type
_entity_poly.pdbx_seq_one_letter_code
_entity_poly.pdbx_strand_id
1 'polypeptide(L)'
;MQAADTLSIVGALRRVTTLEERDSLVQSAADFFVNGRVCTALQQFVEGLKTLNVLDEIQKNPAVFHELFVCSNKRRIENQTICYWRDWLVDIEEGECSPVTLEIILEFASRASTVPPLGFPHRPQIEFLHETNKVFPEANTCLIVLRLPVHSDYESFTKYMKEGVLQAPTFGVA
;
A
#
# COMPACT_ATOMS: atom_id res chain seq x y z
N MET A 1 -26.06 12.33 -19.28
CA MET A 1 -26.98 13.09 -18.41
C MET A 1 -26.63 14.57 -18.56
N GLN A 2 -27.54 15.41 -19.03
CA GLN A 2 -27.25 16.86 -19.16
C GLN A 2 -27.27 17.52 -17.77
N ALA A 3 -26.51 18.59 -17.59
CA ALA A 3 -26.45 19.32 -16.31
C ALA A 3 -27.83 19.81 -15.84
N ALA A 4 -28.72 20.15 -16.76
CA ALA A 4 -30.09 20.56 -16.47
C ALA A 4 -30.92 19.43 -15.83
N ASP A 5 -30.78 18.19 -16.31
CA ASP A 5 -31.47 17.02 -15.75
C ASP A 5 -31.01 16.78 -14.31
N THR A 6 -29.70 16.86 -14.07
CA THR A 6 -29.12 16.70 -12.74
C THR A 6 -29.64 17.77 -11.77
N LEU A 7 -29.63 19.04 -12.18
CA LEU A 7 -30.13 20.16 -11.37
C LEU A 7 -31.62 20.07 -11.11
N SER A 8 -32.39 19.50 -12.04
CA SER A 8 -33.82 19.23 -11.86
C SER A 8 -34.03 18.17 -10.78
N ILE A 9 -33.28 17.06 -10.85
CA ILE A 9 -33.34 15.96 -9.87
C ILE A 9 -32.98 16.43 -8.45
N VAL A 10 -31.99 17.32 -8.32
CA VAL A 10 -31.60 17.85 -7.01
C VAL A 10 -32.43 19.07 -6.56
N GLY A 11 -33.50 19.41 -7.27
CA GLY A 11 -34.41 20.53 -6.94
C GLY A 11 -33.76 21.91 -7.03
N ALA A 12 -32.60 22.01 -7.69
CA ALA A 12 -31.81 23.23 -7.77
C ALA A 12 -32.07 24.02 -9.06
N LEU A 13 -32.65 23.37 -10.10
CA LEU A 13 -32.88 23.97 -11.41
C LEU A 13 -33.69 25.28 -11.30
N ARG A 14 -33.06 26.39 -11.66
CA ARG A 14 -33.66 27.71 -11.68
C ARG A 14 -33.06 28.55 -12.82
N ARG A 15 -33.81 29.54 -13.30
CA ARG A 15 -33.27 30.53 -14.22
C ARG A 15 -32.32 31.44 -13.44
N VAL A 16 -31.09 31.57 -13.93
CA VAL A 16 -30.05 32.41 -13.33
C VAL A 16 -29.88 33.65 -14.20
N THR A 17 -30.06 34.81 -13.60
CA THR A 17 -29.97 36.13 -14.24
C THR A 17 -28.92 37.03 -13.58
N THR A 18 -28.50 36.71 -12.36
CA THR A 18 -27.45 37.44 -11.63
C THR A 18 -26.32 36.52 -11.15
N LEU A 19 -25.19 37.12 -10.73
CA LEU A 19 -24.07 36.37 -10.17
C LEU A 19 -24.44 35.78 -8.80
N GLU A 20 -25.24 36.49 -7.99
CA GLU A 20 -25.71 35.99 -6.69
C GLU A 20 -26.62 34.76 -6.85
N GLU A 21 -27.47 34.73 -7.89
CA GLU A 21 -28.33 33.59 -8.20
C GLU A 21 -27.53 32.37 -8.65
N ARG A 22 -26.42 32.59 -9.37
CA ARG A 22 -25.48 31.53 -9.76
C ARG A 22 -24.83 30.91 -8.52
N ASP A 23 -24.35 31.74 -7.59
CA ASP A 23 -23.66 31.26 -6.40
C ASP A 23 -24.62 30.50 -5.47
N SER A 24 -25.87 30.97 -5.35
CA SER A 24 -26.94 30.25 -4.65
C SER A 24 -27.27 28.89 -5.30
N LEU A 25 -27.28 28.81 -6.64
CA LEU A 25 -27.47 27.56 -7.37
C LEU A 25 -26.34 26.57 -7.09
N VAL A 26 -25.09 27.02 -7.17
CA VAL A 26 -23.91 26.20 -6.90
C VAL A 26 -23.92 25.70 -5.46
N GLN A 27 -24.22 26.58 -4.50
CA GLN A 27 -24.32 26.20 -3.09
C GLN A 27 -25.41 25.16 -2.85
N SER A 28 -26.60 25.32 -3.45
CA SER A 28 -27.70 24.35 -3.32
C SER A 28 -27.34 22.98 -3.89
N ALA A 29 -26.65 22.95 -5.03
CA ALA A 29 -26.16 21.71 -5.61
C ALA A 29 -25.09 21.06 -4.73
N ALA A 30 -24.12 21.84 -4.25
CA ALA A 30 -23.09 21.36 -3.33
C ALA A 30 -23.70 20.80 -2.04
N ASP A 31 -24.66 21.50 -1.44
CA ASP A 31 -25.36 21.03 -0.24
C ASP A 31 -26.12 19.73 -0.50
N PHE A 32 -26.79 19.58 -1.64
CA PHE A 32 -27.46 18.31 -1.97
C PHE A 32 -26.48 17.13 -2.06
N PHE A 33 -25.36 17.32 -2.78
CA PHE A 33 -24.42 16.23 -3.04
C PHE A 33 -23.53 15.91 -1.85
N VAL A 34 -23.09 16.93 -1.11
CA VAL A 34 -22.17 16.79 0.03
C VAL A 34 -22.96 16.55 1.31
N ASN A 35 -23.91 17.42 1.63
CA ASN A 35 -24.69 17.30 2.87
C ASN A 35 -25.84 16.30 2.70
N GLY A 36 -26.63 16.38 1.64
CA GLY A 36 -27.81 15.52 1.48
C GLY A 36 -27.49 14.03 1.40
N ARG A 37 -26.48 13.63 0.62
CA ARG A 37 -26.15 12.20 0.43
C ARG A 37 -25.24 11.62 1.50
N VAL A 38 -24.32 12.42 2.03
CA VAL A 38 -23.26 11.92 2.91
C VAL A 38 -23.59 12.16 4.38
N CYS A 39 -24.43 13.15 4.72
CA CYS A 39 -24.71 13.50 6.13
C CYS A 39 -25.27 12.32 6.92
N THR A 40 -26.27 11.60 6.42
CA THR A 40 -26.85 10.46 7.16
C THR A 40 -25.81 9.36 7.39
N ALA A 41 -25.02 9.01 6.37
CA ALA A 41 -23.97 8.00 6.50
C ALA A 41 -22.87 8.45 7.46
N LEU A 42 -22.47 9.73 7.41
CA LEU A 42 -21.48 10.30 8.31
C LEU A 42 -21.99 10.35 9.75
N GLN A 43 -23.24 10.75 9.97
CA GLN A 43 -23.87 10.75 11.29
C GLN A 43 -23.92 9.33 11.86
N GLN A 44 -24.37 8.35 11.07
CA GLN A 44 -24.37 6.94 11.50
C GLN A 44 -22.98 6.44 11.84
N PHE A 45 -21.97 6.82 11.05
CA PHE A 45 -20.58 6.49 11.33
C PHE A 45 -20.08 7.11 12.64
N VAL A 46 -20.35 8.40 12.85
CA VAL A 46 -20.02 9.14 14.08
C VAL A 46 -20.69 8.50 15.31
N GLU A 47 -21.99 8.20 15.23
CA GLU A 47 -22.71 7.53 16.33
C GLU A 47 -22.21 6.11 16.58
N GLY A 48 -21.85 5.37 15.52
CA GLY A 48 -21.21 4.07 15.64
C GLY A 48 -19.88 4.15 16.41
N LEU A 49 -19.03 5.12 16.10
CA LEU A 49 -17.77 5.35 16.81
C LEU A 49 -17.98 5.82 18.26
N LYS A 50 -19.05 6.56 18.57
CA LYS A 50 -19.39 6.95 19.94
C LYS A 50 -19.84 5.77 20.80
N THR A 51 -20.45 4.75 20.20
CA THR A 51 -21.09 3.62 20.93
C THR A 51 -20.13 2.95 21.92
N LEU A 52 -18.84 2.85 21.58
CA LEU A 52 -17.79 2.29 22.44
C LEU A 52 -16.72 3.33 22.83
N ASN A 53 -17.07 4.62 22.83
CA ASN A 53 -16.17 5.73 23.18
C ASN A 53 -14.93 5.85 22.26
N VAL A 54 -14.96 5.21 21.08
CA VAL A 54 -13.86 5.24 20.11
C VAL A 54 -13.69 6.65 19.54
N LEU A 55 -14.80 7.35 19.28
CA LEU A 55 -14.75 8.73 18.79
C LEU A 55 -13.97 9.65 19.73
N ASP A 56 -14.24 9.57 21.04
CA ASP A 56 -13.56 10.38 22.05
C ASP A 56 -12.06 10.05 22.13
N GLU A 57 -11.70 8.78 22.03
CA GLU A 57 -10.29 8.37 22.02
C GLU A 57 -9.55 8.79 20.74
N ILE A 58 -10.22 8.73 19.58
CA ILE A 58 -9.68 9.27 18.31
C ILE A 58 -9.43 10.77 18.44
N GLN A 59 -10.37 11.52 19.02
CA GLN A 59 -10.23 12.97 19.19
C GLN A 59 -9.15 13.36 20.20
N LYS A 60 -9.00 12.60 21.29
CA LYS A 60 -7.94 12.81 22.29
C LYS A 60 -6.55 12.47 21.73
N ASN A 61 -6.45 11.41 20.93
CA ASN A 61 -5.19 10.84 20.49
C ASN A 61 -5.10 10.68 18.95
N PRO A 62 -5.29 11.76 18.17
CA PRO A 62 -5.43 11.66 16.72
C PRO A 62 -4.19 11.04 16.04
N ALA A 63 -2.99 11.31 16.58
CA ALA A 63 -1.74 10.75 16.06
C ALA A 63 -1.68 9.21 16.17
N VAL A 64 -2.22 8.63 17.25
CA VAL A 64 -2.20 7.18 17.48
C VAL A 64 -3.18 6.48 16.54
N PHE A 65 -4.37 7.06 16.35
CA PHE A 65 -5.40 6.49 15.48
C PHE A 65 -5.17 6.79 14.00
N HIS A 66 -4.31 7.77 13.66
CA HIS A 66 -4.02 8.12 12.27
C HIS A 66 -3.55 6.90 11.47
N GLU A 67 -2.66 6.07 12.00
CA GLU A 67 -2.21 4.87 11.29
C GLU A 67 -3.28 3.78 11.11
N LEU A 68 -4.34 3.79 11.92
CA LEU A 68 -5.44 2.83 11.84
C LEU A 68 -6.41 3.20 10.71
N PHE A 69 -6.70 4.50 10.55
CA PHE A 69 -7.66 5.00 9.57
C PHE A 69 -7.02 5.50 8.27
N VAL A 70 -5.77 5.94 8.33
CA VAL A 70 -5.02 6.50 7.21
C VAL A 70 -3.82 5.60 6.96
N CYS A 71 -3.96 4.72 5.96
CA CYS A 71 -2.85 3.88 5.53
C CYS A 71 -1.72 4.79 5.04
N SER A 72 -0.54 4.72 5.67
CA SER A 72 0.60 5.51 5.23
C SER A 72 1.02 5.08 3.83
N ASN A 73 1.48 6.02 3.01
CA ASN A 73 2.07 5.70 1.70
C ASN A 73 3.15 4.63 1.84
N LYS A 74 3.90 4.66 2.95
CA LYS A 74 4.91 3.66 3.32
C LYS A 74 4.32 2.25 3.41
N ARG A 75 3.30 2.03 4.25
CA ARG A 75 2.67 0.69 4.41
C ARG A 75 2.05 0.20 3.10
N ARG A 76 1.45 1.10 2.31
CA ARG A 76 0.91 0.74 0.98
C ARG A 76 2.00 0.23 0.05
N ILE A 77 3.12 0.93 -0.01
CA ILE A 77 4.28 0.56 -0.82
C ILE A 77 4.87 -0.77 -0.35
N GLU A 78 5.07 -0.96 0.96
CA GLU A 78 5.60 -2.21 1.52
C GLU A 78 4.71 -3.41 1.18
N ASN A 79 3.38 -3.25 1.31
CA ASN A 79 2.43 -4.30 0.92
C ASN A 79 2.51 -4.64 -0.57
N GLN A 80 2.68 -3.63 -1.44
CA GLN A 80 2.87 -3.85 -2.87
C GLN A 80 4.18 -4.59 -3.16
N THR A 81 5.28 -4.21 -2.51
CA THR A 81 6.56 -4.92 -2.61
C THR A 81 6.45 -6.37 -2.14
N ILE A 82 5.65 -6.66 -1.10
CA ILE A 82 5.36 -8.05 -0.68
C ILE A 82 4.56 -8.81 -1.73
N CYS A 83 3.59 -8.18 -2.39
CA CYS A 83 2.89 -8.82 -3.51
C CYS A 83 3.87 -9.18 -4.62
N TYR A 84 4.70 -8.23 -5.05
CA TYR A 84 5.74 -8.49 -6.06
C TYR A 84 6.69 -9.60 -5.65
N TRP A 85 7.14 -9.62 -4.40
CA TRP A 85 7.96 -10.71 -3.87
C TRP A 85 7.30 -12.08 -3.98
N ARG A 86 6.02 -12.17 -3.58
CA ARG A 86 5.28 -13.43 -3.62
C ARG A 86 5.04 -13.91 -5.05
N ASP A 87 4.64 -13.00 -5.93
CA ASP A 87 4.40 -13.31 -7.34
C ASP A 87 5.71 -13.77 -8.00
N TRP A 88 6.84 -13.11 -7.68
CA TRP A 88 8.15 -13.49 -8.19
C TRP A 88 8.61 -14.88 -7.74
N LEU A 89 8.33 -15.26 -6.49
CA LEU A 89 8.63 -16.62 -6.01
C LEU A 89 7.81 -17.69 -6.77
N VAL A 90 6.57 -17.38 -7.13
CA VAL A 90 5.73 -18.27 -7.95
C VAL A 90 6.32 -18.38 -9.36
N ASP A 91 6.67 -17.25 -10.00
CA ASP A 91 7.29 -17.26 -11.33
C ASP A 91 8.62 -18.03 -11.36
N ILE A 92 9.40 -17.99 -10.27
CA ILE A 92 10.62 -18.81 -10.11
C ILE A 92 10.28 -20.30 -10.04
N GLU A 93 9.26 -20.67 -9.25
CA GLU A 93 8.82 -22.07 -9.12
C GLU A 93 8.27 -22.63 -10.44
N GLU A 94 7.63 -21.79 -11.26
CA GLU A 94 7.14 -22.14 -12.60
C GLU A 94 8.23 -22.17 -13.67
N GLY A 95 9.44 -21.69 -13.37
CA GLY A 95 10.61 -21.73 -14.25
C GLY A 95 10.75 -20.52 -15.20
N GLU A 96 9.91 -19.50 -15.06
CA GLU A 96 9.91 -18.28 -15.89
C GLU A 96 11.11 -17.37 -15.60
N CYS A 97 11.76 -17.53 -14.45
CA CYS A 97 12.84 -16.66 -13.97
C CYS A 97 14.27 -17.21 -14.13
N SER A 98 14.48 -18.27 -14.93
CA SER A 98 15.80 -18.90 -15.15
C SER A 98 16.94 -17.89 -15.42
N PRO A 99 18.14 -18.05 -14.82
CA PRO A 99 18.58 -19.21 -14.03
C PRO A 99 18.28 -19.13 -12.53
N VAL A 100 17.46 -18.16 -12.06
CA VAL A 100 17.15 -18.03 -10.63
C VAL A 100 16.26 -19.19 -10.18
N THR A 101 16.60 -19.80 -9.05
CA THR A 101 15.86 -20.90 -8.41
C THR A 101 15.56 -20.54 -6.95
N LEU A 102 14.57 -21.21 -6.35
CA LEU A 102 14.27 -21.04 -4.91
C LEU A 102 15.48 -21.39 -4.02
N GLU A 103 16.34 -22.31 -4.46
CA GLU A 103 17.60 -22.65 -3.79
C GLU A 103 18.57 -21.47 -3.79
N ILE A 104 18.77 -20.80 -4.94
CA ILE A 104 19.60 -19.60 -5.03
C ILE A 104 19.06 -18.49 -4.12
N ILE A 105 17.75 -18.34 -4.03
CA ILE A 105 17.11 -17.37 -3.12
C ILE A 105 17.39 -17.71 -1.66
N LEU A 106 17.28 -18.99 -1.29
CA LEU A 106 17.57 -19.45 0.07
C LEU A 106 19.04 -19.25 0.43
N GLU A 107 19.95 -19.55 -0.49
CA GLU A 107 21.38 -19.33 -0.32
C GLU A 107 21.69 -17.84 -0.18
N PHE A 108 21.06 -16.99 -0.99
CA PHE A 108 21.22 -15.54 -0.90
C PHE A 108 20.79 -15.00 0.48
N ALA A 109 19.62 -15.42 0.97
CA ALA A 109 19.05 -14.89 2.21
C ALA A 109 19.69 -15.48 3.48
N SER A 110 20.13 -16.74 3.44
CA SER A 110 20.50 -17.51 4.64
C SER A 110 21.87 -18.18 4.58
N ARG A 111 22.51 -18.21 3.40
CA ARG A 111 23.74 -18.97 3.12
C ARG A 111 23.57 -20.49 3.31
N ALA A 112 22.34 -20.98 3.36
CA ALA A 112 22.03 -22.39 3.39
C ALA A 112 21.44 -22.82 2.05
N SER A 113 21.90 -23.95 1.50
CA SER A 113 21.31 -24.55 0.30
C SER A 113 19.99 -25.27 0.59
N THR A 114 19.76 -25.64 1.85
CA THR A 114 18.49 -26.24 2.31
C THR A 114 18.17 -25.77 3.73
N VAL A 115 16.90 -25.81 4.11
CA VAL A 115 16.48 -25.51 5.49
C VAL A 115 17.08 -26.57 6.43
N PRO A 116 17.81 -26.19 7.50
CA PRO A 116 18.40 -27.16 8.41
C PRO A 116 17.34 -28.08 9.04
N PRO A 117 17.67 -29.34 9.42
CA PRO A 117 16.71 -30.27 10.02
C PRO A 117 16.02 -29.77 11.31
N LEU A 118 16.69 -28.88 12.05
CA LEU A 118 16.16 -28.23 13.25
C LEU A 118 15.59 -26.83 12.98
N GLY A 119 15.51 -26.43 11.71
CA GLY A 119 15.19 -25.08 11.28
C GLY A 119 16.35 -24.10 11.49
N PHE A 120 16.07 -22.83 11.23
CA PHE A 120 17.04 -21.76 11.40
C PHE A 120 17.13 -21.29 12.86
N PRO A 121 18.33 -20.87 13.33
CA PRO A 121 18.51 -20.40 14.70
C PRO A 121 17.83 -19.04 14.96
N HIS A 122 17.64 -18.24 13.90
CA HIS A 122 16.91 -16.99 13.93
C HIS A 122 15.66 -17.11 13.05
N ARG A 123 14.59 -16.41 13.46
CA ARG A 123 13.38 -16.30 12.65
C ARG A 123 13.69 -15.43 11.43
N PRO A 124 13.47 -15.93 10.19
CA PRO A 124 13.64 -15.11 8.98
C PRO A 124 12.78 -13.84 9.03
N GLN A 125 13.32 -12.73 8.54
CA GLN A 125 12.63 -11.44 8.52
C GLN A 125 12.74 -10.79 7.14
N ILE A 126 11.71 -10.01 6.80
CA ILE A 126 11.71 -9.14 5.63
C ILE A 126 11.74 -7.69 6.12
N GLU A 127 12.67 -6.91 5.57
CA GLU A 127 12.75 -5.46 5.71
C GLU A 127 12.63 -4.81 4.33
N PHE A 128 12.40 -3.49 4.29
CA PHE A 128 12.21 -2.74 3.05
C PHE A 128 13.23 -1.61 2.93
N LEU A 129 13.82 -1.50 1.74
CA LEU A 129 14.73 -0.41 1.39
C LEU A 129 13.91 0.70 0.74
N HIS A 130 13.74 1.80 1.47
CA HIS A 130 12.93 2.95 1.04
C HIS A 130 13.77 4.03 0.37
N GLU A 131 15.10 3.95 0.46
CA GLU A 131 16.02 4.88 -0.15
C GLU A 131 16.07 4.72 -1.67
N THR A 132 15.93 5.81 -2.42
CA THR A 132 15.83 5.80 -3.89
C THR A 132 17.07 5.29 -4.61
N ASN A 133 18.24 5.30 -3.94
CA ASN A 133 19.49 4.77 -4.46
C ASN A 133 19.68 3.27 -4.19
N LYS A 134 18.81 2.64 -3.40
CA LYS A 134 18.87 1.21 -3.06
C LYS A 134 17.94 0.41 -3.96
N VAL A 135 18.43 0.08 -5.14
CA VAL A 135 17.65 -0.63 -6.16
C VAL A 135 17.77 -2.15 -6.10
N PHE A 136 18.82 -2.68 -5.45
CA PHE A 136 19.09 -4.11 -5.32
C PHE A 136 18.68 -4.67 -3.94
N PRO A 137 18.37 -5.97 -3.83
CA PRO A 137 18.15 -6.62 -2.54
C PRO A 137 19.43 -6.70 -1.70
N GLU A 138 19.25 -6.66 -0.38
CA GLU A 138 20.31 -6.92 0.59
C GLU A 138 19.90 -8.10 1.50
N ALA A 139 20.86 -8.86 2.00
CA ALA A 139 20.65 -9.97 2.91
C ALA A 139 21.66 -9.90 4.07
N ASN A 140 21.15 -9.95 5.30
CA ASN A 140 21.95 -10.29 6.46
C ASN A 140 21.76 -11.78 6.74
N THR A 141 22.69 -12.59 6.25
CA THR A 141 22.64 -14.06 6.35
C THR A 141 22.73 -14.57 7.79
N CYS A 142 23.41 -13.85 8.69
CA CYS A 142 23.54 -14.26 10.10
C CYS A 142 22.20 -14.18 10.85
N LEU A 143 21.42 -13.13 10.58
CA LEU A 143 20.11 -12.90 11.18
C LEU A 143 18.95 -13.35 10.29
N ILE A 144 19.25 -13.77 9.07
CA ILE A 144 18.30 -14.19 8.03
C ILE A 144 17.30 -13.06 7.76
N VAL A 145 17.84 -11.87 7.52
CA VAL A 145 17.05 -10.68 7.17
C VAL A 145 17.23 -10.41 5.68
N LEU A 146 16.15 -10.55 4.92
CA LEU A 146 16.09 -10.18 3.52
C LEU A 146 15.50 -8.77 3.39
N ARG A 147 16.24 -7.85 2.78
CA ARG A 147 15.78 -6.50 2.49
C ARG A 147 15.35 -6.40 1.05
N LEU A 148 14.08 -6.06 0.85
CA LEU A 148 13.50 -5.91 -0.48
C LEU A 148 13.57 -4.45 -0.93
N PRO A 149 14.06 -4.17 -2.15
CA PRO A 149 14.02 -2.84 -2.72
C PRO A 149 12.59 -2.48 -3.14
N VAL A 150 12.20 -1.24 -2.87
CA VAL A 150 10.93 -0.69 -3.33
C VAL A 150 11.04 -0.27 -4.80
N HIS A 151 10.16 -0.80 -5.65
CA HIS A 151 10.05 -0.46 -7.07
C HIS A 151 8.63 -0.05 -7.44
N SER A 152 8.50 0.76 -8.49
CA SER A 152 7.20 1.28 -8.97
C SER A 152 6.32 0.22 -9.63
N ASP A 153 6.93 -0.83 -10.16
CA ASP A 153 6.31 -1.85 -11.00
C ASP A 153 7.02 -3.20 -10.83
N TYR A 154 6.30 -4.25 -11.23
CA TYR A 154 6.74 -5.62 -11.08
C TYR A 154 7.95 -5.95 -11.97
N GLU A 155 8.03 -5.40 -13.18
CA GLU A 155 9.13 -5.67 -14.12
C GLU A 155 10.47 -5.15 -13.57
N SER A 156 10.48 -3.92 -13.06
CA SER A 156 11.65 -3.33 -12.39
C SER A 156 12.03 -4.13 -11.16
N PHE A 157 11.06 -4.51 -10.32
CA PHE A 157 11.30 -5.36 -9.15
C PHE A 157 12.00 -6.67 -9.55
N THR A 158 11.42 -7.42 -10.49
CA THR A 158 11.95 -8.70 -10.97
C THR A 158 13.35 -8.55 -11.57
N LYS A 159 13.57 -7.52 -12.39
CA LYS A 159 14.88 -7.24 -12.98
C LYS A 159 15.96 -7.05 -11.92
N TYR A 160 15.77 -6.13 -10.99
CA TYR A 160 16.80 -5.80 -10.01
C TYR A 160 16.95 -6.87 -8.92
N MET A 161 15.88 -7.57 -8.56
CA MET A 161 15.96 -8.75 -7.69
C MET A 161 16.82 -9.84 -8.35
N LYS A 162 16.57 -10.16 -9.62
CA LYS A 162 17.35 -11.15 -10.38
C LYS A 162 18.82 -10.74 -10.51
N GLU A 163 19.08 -9.50 -10.90
CA GLU A 163 20.45 -8.99 -11.02
C GLU A 163 21.18 -9.02 -9.68
N GLY A 164 20.56 -8.51 -8.60
CA GLY A 164 21.19 -8.45 -7.28
C GLY A 164 21.47 -9.83 -6.68
N VAL A 165 20.55 -10.79 -6.84
CA VAL A 165 20.75 -12.16 -6.36
C VAL A 165 21.87 -12.87 -7.12
N LEU A 166 21.91 -12.75 -8.45
CA LEU A 166 22.91 -13.45 -9.27
C LEU A 166 24.30 -12.81 -9.20
N GLN A 167 24.37 -11.49 -8.96
CA GLN A 167 25.63 -10.73 -8.91
C GLN A 167 26.21 -10.59 -7.50
N ALA A 168 25.60 -11.21 -6.48
CA ALA A 168 26.12 -11.22 -5.12
C ALA A 168 26.88 -12.52 -4.82
N PRO A 169 28.16 -12.67 -5.22
CA PRO A 169 28.87 -13.95 -5.19
C PRO A 169 29.11 -14.53 -3.79
N THR A 170 28.93 -13.78 -2.69
CA THR A 170 29.30 -14.30 -1.36
C THR A 170 28.72 -13.58 -0.12
N PHE A 171 28.24 -12.33 -0.21
CA PHE A 171 27.93 -11.52 1.00
C PHE A 171 26.55 -10.84 1.05
N GLY A 172 25.60 -11.20 0.19
CA GLY A 172 24.23 -10.68 0.33
C GLY A 172 24.14 -9.15 0.22
N VAL A 173 25.08 -8.49 -0.45
CA VAL A 173 24.99 -7.07 -0.79
C VAL A 173 25.43 -6.96 -2.25
N ALA A 174 24.53 -6.43 -3.08
CA ALA A 174 24.80 -6.02 -4.45
C ALA A 174 24.82 -4.49 -4.54
#